data_AF-A0A8C0ICK6-F1
#
_entry.id   AF-A0A8C0ICK6-F1
#
_cell.length_a   1.000
_cell.length_b   1.000
_cell.length_c   1.000
_cell.angle_alpha   90.00
_cell.angle_beta   90.00
_cell.angle_gamma   90.00
#
_symmetry.space_group_name_H-M   'P 1'
#
loop_
_entity.id
_entity.type
_entity.pdbx_description
1 polymer ?
#
loop_
_entity_poly.entity_id
_entity_poly.type
_entity_poly.pdbx_seq_one_letter_code
_entity_poly.pdbx_strand_id
1 'polypeptide(L)'
;SINYRHKEHCSHCFTKYIIDLACRTAQGFVLDGKHEEAIPAALHALRFSTEVYGSNSVQLVPAYLLLAEASTGAGRLLQASKYLSQAQWIVLRTPDCSVAVQHKLHRSLGLFCAAEENFEQALYHLANDIYLASSMFGLKSIETSGGYFHMANIFFRQNKMDIANSLYRRSKLSTHDRKCLRSPRTRKSAKPL
;
A
#
# COMPACT_ATOMS: atom_id res chain seq x y z
N SER A 1 -25.29 -16.57 -28.96
CA SER A 1 -24.81 -16.65 -27.57
C SER A 1 -23.30 -16.48 -27.37
N ILE A 2 -22.43 -16.85 -28.33
CA ILE A 2 -20.95 -16.72 -28.18
C ILE A 2 -20.48 -15.25 -28.25
N ASN A 3 -21.10 -14.44 -29.12
CA ASN A 3 -20.73 -13.02 -29.32
C ASN A 3 -21.06 -12.12 -28.10
N TYR A 4 -22.09 -12.45 -27.33
CA TYR A 4 -22.45 -11.73 -26.09
C TYR A 4 -21.46 -12.05 -24.97
N ARG A 5 -21.14 -13.34 -24.77
CA ARG A 5 -20.17 -13.79 -23.77
C ARG A 5 -18.77 -13.22 -24.02
N HIS A 6 -18.35 -13.07 -25.27
CA HIS A 6 -17.05 -12.47 -25.63
C HIS A 6 -17.01 -10.94 -25.44
N LYS A 7 -18.13 -10.23 -25.70
CA LYS A 7 -18.27 -8.79 -25.39
C LYS A 7 -18.27 -8.51 -23.88
N GLU A 8 -18.97 -9.32 -23.09
CA GLU A 8 -18.98 -9.22 -21.62
C GLU A 8 -17.60 -9.51 -21.03
N HIS A 9 -16.88 -10.51 -21.54
CA HIS A 9 -15.53 -10.83 -21.09
C HIS A 9 -14.53 -9.70 -21.38
N CYS A 10 -14.64 -9.06 -22.55
CA CYS A 10 -13.82 -7.93 -22.94
C CYS A 10 -14.17 -6.67 -22.12
N SER A 11 -15.46 -6.43 -21.85
CA SER A 11 -15.92 -5.33 -20.99
C SER A 11 -15.43 -5.48 -19.56
N HIS A 12 -15.45 -6.69 -19.00
CA HIS A 12 -14.98 -6.96 -17.65
C HIS A 12 -13.45 -6.80 -17.53
N CYS A 13 -12.68 -7.22 -18.55
CA CYS A 13 -11.24 -6.99 -18.59
C CYS A 13 -10.91 -5.49 -18.67
N PHE A 14 -11.66 -4.75 -19.48
CA PHE A 14 -11.51 -3.30 -19.59
C PHE A 14 -11.81 -2.58 -18.28
N THR A 15 -12.89 -2.91 -17.57
CA THR A 15 -13.19 -2.28 -16.27
C THR A 15 -12.12 -2.57 -15.22
N LYS A 16 -11.55 -3.79 -15.19
CA LYS A 16 -10.42 -4.12 -14.32
C LYS A 16 -9.18 -3.28 -14.62
N TYR A 17 -8.89 -3.05 -15.90
CA TYR A 17 -7.82 -2.16 -16.31
C TYR A 17 -8.05 -0.72 -15.83
N ILE A 18 -9.28 -0.20 -15.96
CA ILE A 18 -9.63 1.14 -15.47
C ILE A 18 -9.48 1.25 -13.95
N ILE A 19 -9.88 0.22 -13.19
CA ILE A 19 -9.69 0.17 -11.74
C ILE A 19 -8.20 0.24 -11.38
N ASP A 20 -7.36 -0.59 -12.02
CA ASP A 20 -5.91 -0.59 -11.78
C ASP A 20 -5.28 0.76 -12.15
N LEU A 21 -5.67 1.35 -13.28
CA LEU A 21 -5.19 2.68 -13.70
C LEU A 21 -5.57 3.76 -12.68
N ALA A 22 -6.82 3.77 -12.21
CA ALA A 22 -7.30 4.74 -11.23
C ALA A 22 -6.57 4.58 -9.88
N CYS A 23 -6.38 3.34 -9.40
CA CYS A 23 -5.59 3.04 -8.21
C CYS A 23 -4.14 3.54 -8.33
N ARG A 24 -3.47 3.26 -9.46
CA ARG A 24 -2.10 3.70 -9.69
C ARG A 24 -1.98 5.21 -9.79
N THR A 25 -2.95 5.86 -10.42
CA THR A 25 -2.99 7.32 -10.54
C THR A 25 -3.13 7.95 -9.15
N ALA A 26 -4.08 7.48 -8.34
CA ALA A 26 -4.24 7.92 -6.96
C ALA A 26 -2.97 7.68 -6.13
N GLN A 27 -2.36 6.50 -6.25
CA GLN A 27 -1.11 6.19 -5.56
C GLN A 27 0.02 7.12 -5.97
N GLY A 28 0.14 7.45 -7.25
CA GLY A 28 1.12 8.42 -7.75
C GLY A 28 0.94 9.79 -7.09
N PHE A 29 -0.30 10.29 -7.04
CA PHE A 29 -0.59 11.55 -6.35
C PHE A 29 -0.28 11.52 -4.85
N VAL A 30 -0.60 10.43 -4.15
CA VAL A 30 -0.25 10.26 -2.73
C VAL A 30 1.27 10.30 -2.53
N LEU A 31 2.04 9.62 -3.37
CA LEU A 31 3.51 9.62 -3.30
C LEU A 31 4.12 10.99 -3.59
N ASP A 32 3.48 11.77 -4.46
CA ASP A 32 3.86 13.16 -4.77
C ASP A 32 3.42 14.16 -3.70
N GLY A 33 2.70 13.73 -2.64
CA GLY A 33 2.12 14.61 -1.62
C GLY A 33 0.89 15.41 -2.09
N LYS A 34 0.38 15.11 -3.29
CA LYS A 34 -0.79 15.75 -3.92
C LYS A 34 -2.08 15.09 -3.44
N HIS A 35 -2.34 15.22 -2.16
CA HIS A 35 -3.39 14.47 -1.48
C HIS A 35 -4.80 14.82 -1.96
N GLU A 36 -5.05 16.08 -2.31
CA GLU A 36 -6.33 16.53 -2.83
C GLU A 36 -6.62 15.95 -4.22
N GLU A 37 -5.61 15.86 -5.09
CA GLU A 37 -5.70 15.28 -6.42
C GLU A 37 -5.84 13.74 -6.40
N ALA A 38 -5.32 13.09 -5.34
CA ALA A 38 -5.47 11.65 -5.16
C ALA A 38 -6.91 11.21 -4.89
N ILE A 39 -7.69 12.02 -4.16
CA ILE A 39 -9.06 11.71 -3.74
C ILE A 39 -9.98 11.37 -4.91
N PRO A 40 -10.14 12.21 -5.96
CA PRO A 40 -11.04 11.89 -7.07
C PRO A 40 -10.62 10.61 -7.82
N ALA A 41 -9.33 10.38 -8.01
CA ALA A 41 -8.83 9.15 -8.63
C ALA A 41 -9.17 7.90 -7.79
N ALA A 42 -9.00 7.97 -6.47
CA ALA A 42 -9.33 6.87 -5.57
C ALA A 42 -10.86 6.65 -5.46
N LEU A 43 -11.68 7.71 -5.51
CA LEU A 43 -13.15 7.60 -5.57
C LEU A 43 -13.61 6.91 -6.85
N HIS A 44 -13.00 7.21 -8.00
CA HIS A 44 -13.26 6.51 -9.25
C HIS A 44 -12.90 5.03 -9.14
N ALA A 45 -11.73 4.71 -8.59
CA ALA A 45 -11.33 3.33 -8.35
C ALA A 45 -12.34 2.58 -7.45
N LEU A 46 -12.80 3.22 -6.37
CA LEU A 46 -13.80 2.64 -5.47
C LEU A 46 -15.13 2.40 -6.19
N ARG A 47 -15.63 3.39 -6.93
CA ARG A 47 -16.89 3.28 -7.67
C ARG A 47 -16.87 2.11 -8.66
N PHE A 48 -15.86 2.05 -9.52
CA PHE A 48 -15.76 0.96 -10.50
C PHE A 48 -15.54 -0.40 -9.81
N SER A 49 -14.79 -0.44 -8.71
CA SER A 49 -14.63 -1.68 -7.92
C SER A 49 -15.96 -2.16 -7.34
N THR A 50 -16.78 -1.25 -6.82
CA THR A 50 -18.13 -1.57 -6.32
C THR A 50 -19.04 -2.09 -7.43
N GLU A 51 -19.01 -1.47 -8.61
CA GLU A 51 -19.79 -1.90 -9.78
C GLU A 51 -19.40 -3.32 -10.26
N VAL A 52 -18.10 -3.67 -10.20
CA VAL A 52 -17.60 -4.96 -10.69
C VAL A 52 -17.69 -6.08 -9.66
N TYR A 53 -17.38 -5.79 -8.39
CA TYR A 53 -17.20 -6.80 -7.36
C TYR A 53 -18.28 -6.79 -6.28
N GLY A 54 -19.08 -5.71 -6.18
CA GLY A 54 -20.08 -5.50 -5.14
C GLY A 54 -19.52 -4.86 -3.86
N SER A 55 -20.41 -4.28 -3.05
CA SER A 55 -20.08 -3.33 -1.98
C SER A 55 -19.31 -3.89 -0.78
N ASN A 56 -19.16 -5.21 -0.65
CA ASN A 56 -18.48 -5.86 0.48
C ASN A 56 -17.27 -6.69 0.05
N SER A 57 -16.81 -6.52 -1.19
CA SER A 57 -15.74 -7.35 -1.73
C SER A 57 -14.37 -6.90 -1.25
N VAL A 58 -13.48 -7.86 -0.96
CA VAL A 58 -12.09 -7.57 -0.55
C VAL A 58 -11.32 -6.77 -1.60
N GLN A 59 -11.74 -6.84 -2.87
CA GLN A 59 -11.21 -6.07 -3.99
C GLN A 59 -11.41 -4.55 -3.86
N LEU A 60 -12.31 -4.08 -2.98
CA LEU A 60 -12.50 -2.66 -2.70
C LEU A 60 -11.46 -2.11 -1.71
N VAL A 61 -10.83 -2.99 -0.90
CA VAL A 61 -9.91 -2.58 0.17
C VAL A 61 -8.80 -1.66 -0.35
N PRO A 62 -8.10 -1.93 -1.47
CA PRO A 62 -7.07 -1.03 -1.97
C PRO A 62 -7.57 0.41 -2.23
N ALA A 63 -8.78 0.58 -2.76
CA ALA A 63 -9.35 1.89 -3.01
C ALA A 63 -9.71 2.62 -1.71
N TYR A 64 -10.28 1.91 -0.73
CA TYR A 64 -10.52 2.47 0.61
C TYR A 64 -9.23 2.90 1.31
N LEU A 65 -8.15 2.11 1.22
CA LEU A 65 -6.87 2.46 1.81
C LEU A 65 -6.24 3.70 1.15
N LEU A 66 -6.34 3.83 -0.19
CA LEU A 66 -5.88 5.03 -0.91
C LEU A 66 -6.68 6.27 -0.52
N LEU A 67 -8.01 6.15 -0.37
CA LEU A 67 -8.85 7.23 0.12
C LEU A 67 -8.48 7.64 1.55
N ALA A 68 -8.26 6.66 2.43
CA ALA A 68 -7.83 6.93 3.78
C ALA A 68 -6.50 7.69 3.82
N GLU A 69 -5.50 7.22 3.09
CA GLU A 69 -4.16 7.84 3.05
C GLU A 69 -4.21 9.25 2.46
N ALA A 70 -4.93 9.45 1.35
CA ALA A 70 -5.14 10.77 0.76
C ALA A 70 -5.91 11.70 1.71
N SER A 71 -6.99 11.24 2.33
CA SER A 71 -7.75 12.03 3.30
C SER A 71 -6.91 12.39 4.53
N THR A 72 -6.06 11.48 5.03
CA THR A 72 -5.13 11.78 6.13
C THR A 72 -4.12 12.86 5.73
N GLY A 73 -3.50 12.73 4.56
CA GLY A 73 -2.54 13.72 4.06
C GLY A 73 -3.17 15.09 3.77
N ALA A 74 -4.46 15.13 3.43
CA ALA A 74 -5.24 16.36 3.28
C ALA A 74 -5.80 16.92 4.61
N GLY A 75 -5.48 16.32 5.76
CA GLY A 75 -5.98 16.74 7.08
C GLY A 75 -7.45 16.40 7.36
N ARG A 76 -8.10 15.60 6.50
CA ARG A 76 -9.51 15.19 6.62
C ARG A 76 -9.67 13.93 7.47
N LEU A 77 -9.23 13.99 8.73
CA LEU A 77 -9.11 12.83 9.61
C LEU A 77 -10.44 12.07 9.80
N LEU A 78 -11.57 12.78 9.91
CA LEU A 78 -12.89 12.15 10.05
C LEU A 78 -13.31 11.34 8.81
N GLN A 79 -12.91 11.78 7.60
CA GLN A 79 -13.14 11.01 6.38
C GLN A 79 -12.21 9.81 6.30
N ALA A 80 -10.93 10.00 6.62
CA ALA A 80 -9.93 8.93 6.63
C ALA A 80 -10.34 7.79 7.57
N SER A 81 -10.79 8.12 8.78
CA SER A 81 -11.29 7.16 9.77
C SER A 81 -12.44 6.32 9.21
N LYS A 82 -13.44 6.94 8.56
CA LYS A 82 -14.56 6.23 7.93
C LYS A 82 -14.09 5.24 6.87
N TYR A 83 -13.15 5.64 6.00
CA TYR A 83 -12.62 4.75 4.98
C TYR A 83 -11.82 3.58 5.57
N LEU A 84 -11.04 3.82 6.63
CA LEU A 84 -10.33 2.76 7.35
C LEU A 84 -11.30 1.78 8.03
N SER A 85 -12.37 2.27 8.64
CA SER A 85 -13.40 1.39 9.23
C SER A 85 -14.04 0.49 8.17
N GLN A 86 -14.32 1.01 6.97
CA GLN A 86 -14.86 0.19 5.87
C GLN A 86 -13.85 -0.87 5.41
N ALA A 87 -12.59 -0.48 5.18
CA ALA A 87 -11.52 -1.42 4.82
C ALA A 87 -11.34 -2.52 5.88
N GLN A 88 -11.29 -2.14 7.16
CA GLN A 88 -11.14 -3.06 8.27
C GLN A 88 -12.31 -4.03 8.38
N TRP A 89 -13.54 -3.53 8.25
CA TRP A 89 -14.74 -4.37 8.30
C TRP A 89 -14.76 -5.40 7.16
N ILE A 90 -14.39 -5.01 5.93
CA ILE A 90 -14.30 -5.94 4.80
C ILE A 90 -13.24 -7.02 5.08
N VAL A 91 -12.06 -6.64 5.58
CA VAL A 91 -10.99 -7.59 5.92
C VAL A 91 -11.42 -8.55 7.01
N LEU A 92 -12.07 -8.07 8.08
CA LEU A 92 -12.58 -8.90 9.17
C LEU A 92 -13.65 -9.89 8.71
N ARG A 93 -14.47 -9.50 7.74
CA ARG A 93 -15.54 -10.34 7.18
C ARG A 93 -15.10 -11.30 6.09
N THR A 94 -13.86 -11.19 5.62
CA THR A 94 -13.32 -12.05 4.55
C THR A 94 -12.51 -13.18 5.19
N PRO A 95 -13.03 -14.43 5.18
CA PRO A 95 -12.25 -15.58 5.62
C PRO A 95 -10.98 -15.69 4.78
N ASP A 96 -9.87 -16.09 5.40
CA ASP A 96 -8.57 -16.29 4.73
C ASP A 96 -8.11 -15.07 3.92
N CYS A 97 -8.45 -13.86 4.38
CA CYS A 97 -8.02 -12.63 3.73
C CYS A 97 -6.50 -12.63 3.56
N SER A 98 -6.03 -12.38 2.33
CA SER A 98 -4.61 -12.52 2.01
C SER A 98 -3.72 -11.63 2.87
N VAL A 99 -2.53 -12.14 3.23
CA VAL A 99 -1.50 -11.37 3.96
C VAL A 99 -1.18 -10.05 3.25
N ALA A 100 -1.18 -10.04 1.91
CA ALA A 100 -1.00 -8.87 1.05
C ALA A 100 -1.98 -7.72 1.33
N VAL A 101 -3.22 -8.05 1.71
CA VAL A 101 -4.25 -7.05 2.05
C VAL A 101 -4.13 -6.65 3.51
N GLN A 102 -3.93 -7.63 4.40
CA GLN A 102 -3.83 -7.39 5.85
C GLN A 102 -2.68 -6.44 6.22
N HIS A 103 -1.48 -6.65 5.66
CA HIS A 103 -0.34 -5.81 6.00
C HIS A 103 -0.54 -4.35 5.53
N LYS A 104 -1.17 -4.14 4.36
CA LYS A 104 -1.51 -2.80 3.85
C LYS A 104 -2.53 -2.10 4.75
N LEU A 105 -3.54 -2.83 5.22
CA LEU A 105 -4.51 -2.28 6.18
C LEU A 105 -3.81 -1.82 7.47
N HIS A 106 -2.93 -2.67 8.03
CA HIS A 106 -2.14 -2.32 9.19
C HIS A 106 -1.23 -1.10 8.96
N ARG A 107 -0.62 -0.99 7.77
CA ARG A 107 0.14 0.22 7.42
C ARG A 107 -0.73 1.47 7.47
N SER A 108 -1.87 1.47 6.79
CA SER A 108 -2.74 2.65 6.73
C SER A 108 -3.31 3.02 8.11
N LEU A 109 -3.68 2.03 8.94
CA LEU A 109 -4.07 2.26 10.35
C LEU A 109 -2.93 2.89 11.16
N GLY A 110 -1.70 2.37 11.01
CA GLY A 110 -0.54 2.90 11.71
C GLY A 110 -0.22 4.34 11.32
N LEU A 111 -0.32 4.67 10.03
CA LEU A 111 -0.14 6.04 9.53
C LEU A 111 -1.23 6.99 10.04
N PHE A 112 -2.48 6.53 10.06
CA PHE A 112 -3.59 7.30 10.60
C PHE A 112 -3.40 7.60 12.09
N CYS A 113 -3.08 6.60 12.91
CA CYS A 113 -2.80 6.82 14.32
C CYS A 113 -1.60 7.75 14.55
N ALA A 114 -0.56 7.69 13.70
CA ALA A 114 0.57 8.60 13.78
C ALA A 114 0.18 10.04 13.44
N ALA A 115 -0.78 10.25 12.52
CA ALA A 115 -1.34 11.56 12.19
C ALA A 115 -2.18 12.13 13.35
N GLU A 116 -2.86 11.27 14.11
CA GLU A 116 -3.56 11.61 15.36
C GLU A 116 -2.63 11.75 16.58
N GLU A 117 -1.31 11.63 16.39
CA GLU A 117 -0.28 11.62 17.45
C GLU A 117 -0.43 10.47 18.47
N ASN A 118 -1.25 9.47 18.16
CA ASN A 118 -1.36 8.23 18.94
C ASN A 118 -0.22 7.27 18.54
N PHE A 119 0.98 7.58 19.02
CA PHE A 119 2.18 6.83 18.64
C PHE A 119 2.19 5.38 19.12
N GLU A 120 1.53 5.06 20.23
CA GLU A 120 1.47 3.70 20.74
C GLU A 120 0.70 2.78 19.77
N GLN A 121 -0.51 3.18 19.39
CA GLN A 121 -1.30 2.41 18.41
C GLN A 121 -0.67 2.40 17.03
N ALA A 122 -0.03 3.51 16.64
CA ALA A 122 0.70 3.59 15.39
C ALA A 122 1.83 2.55 15.31
N LEU A 123 2.63 2.43 16.38
CA LEU A 123 3.70 1.44 16.47
C LEU A 123 3.18 0.00 16.50
N TYR A 124 2.07 -0.25 17.20
CA TYR A 124 1.40 -1.56 17.21
C TYR A 124 1.01 -1.99 15.78
N HIS A 125 0.33 -1.11 15.04
CA HIS A 125 -0.10 -1.43 13.68
C HIS A 125 1.08 -1.55 12.71
N LEU A 126 2.09 -0.68 12.79
CA LEU A 126 3.28 -0.79 11.94
C LEU A 126 4.11 -2.04 12.25
N ALA A 127 4.17 -2.49 13.49
CA ALA A 127 4.81 -3.76 13.83
C ALA A 127 4.12 -4.96 13.15
N ASN A 128 2.77 -4.95 13.14
CA ASN A 128 1.99 -5.96 12.42
C ASN A 128 2.20 -5.88 10.89
N ASP A 129 2.24 -4.69 10.30
CA ASP A 129 2.60 -4.51 8.88
C ASP A 129 3.98 -5.10 8.58
N ILE A 130 5.01 -4.73 9.35
CA ILE A 130 6.38 -5.23 9.15
C ILE A 130 6.41 -6.76 9.26
N TYR A 131 5.78 -7.33 10.28
CA TYR A 131 5.71 -8.78 10.50
C TYR A 131 5.09 -9.49 9.29
N LEU A 132 3.86 -9.10 8.91
CA LEU A 132 3.12 -9.69 7.80
C LEU A 132 3.80 -9.48 6.44
N ALA A 133 4.34 -8.30 6.18
CA ALA A 133 5.08 -8.03 4.95
C ALA A 133 6.38 -8.86 4.91
N SER A 134 7.09 -8.97 6.03
CA SER A 134 8.34 -9.74 6.09
C SER A 134 8.11 -11.25 5.94
N SER A 135 7.00 -11.79 6.45
CA SER A 135 6.67 -13.20 6.29
C SER A 135 6.29 -13.55 4.85
N MET A 136 5.63 -12.62 4.14
CA MET A 136 5.21 -12.84 2.75
C MET A 136 6.31 -12.53 1.71
N PHE A 137 7.05 -11.43 1.89
CA PHE A 137 7.97 -10.89 0.87
C PHE A 137 9.45 -10.97 1.27
N GLY A 138 9.73 -11.26 2.55
CA GLY A 138 11.08 -11.28 3.12
C GLY A 138 11.52 -9.93 3.70
N LEU A 139 12.45 -9.99 4.66
CA LEU A 139 12.93 -8.84 5.45
C LEU A 139 13.59 -7.72 4.62
N LYS A 140 14.10 -8.04 3.42
CA LYS A 140 14.75 -7.10 2.50
C LYS A 140 13.86 -6.68 1.33
N SER A 141 12.56 -6.98 1.38
CA SER A 141 11.63 -6.56 0.34
C SER A 141 11.36 -5.06 0.38
N ILE A 142 10.84 -4.50 -0.72
CA ILE A 142 10.42 -3.10 -0.74
C ILE A 142 9.19 -2.92 0.17
N GLU A 143 8.32 -3.92 0.17
CA GLU A 143 7.10 -4.00 0.94
C GLU A 143 7.41 -3.86 2.44
N THR A 144 8.36 -4.64 2.98
CA THR A 144 8.78 -4.53 4.40
C THR A 144 9.52 -3.21 4.67
N SER A 145 10.28 -2.70 3.70
CA SER A 145 11.08 -1.47 3.87
C SER A 145 10.23 -0.22 4.16
N GLY A 146 9.01 -0.16 3.62
CA GLY A 146 8.07 0.92 3.88
C GLY A 146 7.60 0.95 5.34
N GLY A 147 7.33 -0.21 5.93
CA GLY A 147 6.98 -0.32 7.35
C GLY A 147 8.10 0.17 8.27
N TYR A 148 9.36 -0.22 8.00
CA TYR A 148 10.52 0.29 8.74
C TYR A 148 10.67 1.80 8.64
N PHE A 149 10.45 2.38 7.44
CA PHE A 149 10.53 3.82 7.23
C PHE A 149 9.49 4.57 8.08
N HIS A 150 8.23 4.14 8.06
CA HIS A 150 7.18 4.78 8.85
C HIS A 150 7.42 4.64 10.35
N MET A 151 7.86 3.47 10.82
CA MET A 151 8.19 3.25 12.23
C MET A 151 9.36 4.13 12.67
N ALA A 152 10.36 4.30 11.81
CA ALA A 152 11.48 5.22 12.05
C ALA A 152 11.03 6.67 12.18
N ASN A 153 10.10 7.13 11.33
CA ASN A 153 9.55 8.49 11.42
C ASN A 153 8.85 8.74 12.76
N ILE A 154 8.14 7.75 13.31
CA ILE A 154 7.52 7.87 14.64
C ILE A 154 8.57 7.99 15.73
N PHE A 155 9.59 7.13 15.74
CA PHE A 155 10.66 7.22 16.74
C PHE A 155 11.48 8.52 16.61
N PHE A 156 11.62 9.05 15.40
CA PHE A 156 12.20 10.37 15.17
C PHE A 156 11.36 11.48 15.82
N ARG A 157 10.03 11.46 15.65
CA ARG A 157 9.12 12.41 16.33
C ARG A 157 9.14 12.28 17.86
N GLN A 158 9.45 11.08 18.38
CA GLN A 158 9.66 10.84 19.82
C GLN A 158 11.07 11.18 20.32
N ASN A 159 11.95 11.74 19.47
CA ASN A 159 13.36 12.02 19.77
C ASN A 159 14.20 10.78 20.17
N LYS A 160 13.77 9.57 19.78
CA LYS A 160 14.48 8.30 20.01
C LYS A 160 15.40 7.97 18.84
N MET A 161 16.42 8.81 18.67
CA MET A 161 17.26 8.86 17.46
C MET A 161 18.02 7.56 17.17
N ASP A 162 18.48 6.84 18.19
CA ASP A 162 19.21 5.58 18.00
C ASP A 162 18.35 4.51 17.31
N ILE A 163 17.10 4.41 17.76
CA ILE A 163 16.11 3.46 17.21
C ILE A 163 15.73 3.90 15.79
N ALA A 164 15.43 5.18 15.59
CA ALA A 164 15.09 5.73 14.28
C ALA A 164 16.19 5.46 13.24
N ASN A 165 17.45 5.76 13.59
CA ASN A 165 18.61 5.54 12.71
C ASN A 165 18.81 4.07 12.35
N SER A 166 18.62 3.16 13.31
CA SER A 166 18.68 1.71 13.08
C SER A 166 17.62 1.25 12.07
N LEU A 167 16.39 1.72 12.21
CA LEU A 167 15.27 1.40 11.32
C LEU A 167 15.45 2.01 9.91
N TYR A 168 15.89 3.26 9.80
CA TYR A 168 16.21 3.87 8.51
C TYR A 168 17.28 3.08 7.75
N ARG A 169 18.30 2.57 8.44
CA ARG A 169 19.34 1.72 7.82
C ARG A 169 18.73 0.45 7.23
N ARG A 170 17.81 -0.20 7.94
CA ARG A 170 17.10 -1.39 7.44
C ARG A 170 16.24 -1.09 6.23
N SER A 171 15.56 0.05 6.22
CA SER A 171 14.78 0.50 5.07
C SER A 171 15.65 0.73 3.82
N LYS A 172 16.83 1.36 3.97
CA LYS A 172 17.77 1.61 2.87
C LYS A 172 18.46 0.36 2.33
N LEU A 173 18.76 -0.63 3.17
CA LEU A 173 19.40 -1.88 2.74
C LEU A 173 18.57 -2.65 1.71
N SER A 174 17.23 -2.61 1.83
CA SER A 174 16.30 -3.20 0.87
C SER A 174 16.37 -2.55 -0.53
N THR A 175 16.55 -1.21 -0.60
CA THR A 175 16.57 -0.48 -1.88
C THR A 175 17.93 -0.53 -2.58
N HIS A 176 19.03 -0.67 -1.83
CA HIS A 176 20.39 -0.70 -2.37
C HIS A 176 20.74 -2.02 -3.07
N ASP A 177 20.24 -3.17 -2.58
CA ASP A 177 20.48 -4.49 -3.18
C ASP A 177 19.91 -4.58 -4.62
N ARG A 178 18.83 -3.83 -4.93
CA ARG A 178 18.29 -3.74 -6.31
C ARG A 178 19.17 -2.95 -7.28
N LYS A 179 19.89 -1.91 -6.84
CA LYS A 179 20.83 -1.19 -7.72
C LYS A 179 21.95 -2.11 -8.18
N CYS A 180 22.41 -3.02 -7.31
CA CYS A 180 23.41 -4.03 -7.66
C CYS A 180 22.86 -5.10 -8.62
N LEU A 181 21.61 -5.55 -8.44
CA LEU A 181 20.95 -6.54 -9.29
C LEU A 181 20.49 -6.02 -10.67
N ARG A 182 20.45 -4.69 -10.88
CA ARG A 182 20.15 -4.06 -12.17
C ARG A 182 21.39 -3.65 -12.97
N SER A 183 22.60 -3.95 -12.48
CA SER A 183 23.80 -3.84 -13.34
C SER A 183 23.86 -5.06 -14.28
N PRO A 184 23.95 -4.90 -15.61
CA PRO A 184 24.23 -6.02 -16.48
C PRO A 184 25.61 -6.56 -16.10
N ARG A 185 25.68 -7.83 -15.66
CA ARG A 185 26.96 -8.55 -15.58
C ARG A 185 27.59 -8.47 -16.96
N THR A 186 28.60 -7.61 -17.13
CA THR A 186 29.49 -7.66 -18.27
C THR A 186 30.19 -9.02 -18.24
N ARG A 187 29.72 -9.95 -19.08
CA ARG A 187 30.49 -11.13 -19.45
C ARG A 187 31.79 -10.60 -20.05
N LYS A 188 32.89 -10.70 -19.30
CA LYS A 188 34.23 -10.58 -19.87
C LYS A 188 34.36 -11.72 -20.87
N SER A 189 34.63 -11.34 -22.12
CA SER A 189 34.96 -12.22 -23.22
C SER A 189 36.14 -13.12 -22.86
N ALA A 190 35.94 -14.42 -22.95
CA ALA A 190 37.05 -15.36 -23.14
C ALA A 190 37.57 -15.15 -24.56
N LYS A 191 38.85 -14.78 -24.69
CA LYS A 191 39.59 -14.83 -25.96
C LYS A 191 39.99 -16.29 -26.20
N PRO A 192 39.85 -16.81 -27.44
CA PRO A 192 40.36 -18.13 -27.78
C PRO A 192 41.87 -18.07 -28.02
N LEU A 193 42.57 -19.09 -27.52
CA LEU A 193 43.87 -19.56 -28.01
C LEU A 193 43.63 -20.97 -28.56
#